data_AF-A0A455U7V1-F1
#
_entry.id   AF-A0A455U7V1-F1
#
_cell.length_a   1.000
_cell.length_b   1.000
_cell.length_c   1.000
_cell.angle_alpha   90.00
_cell.angle_beta   90.00
_cell.angle_gamma   90.00
#
_symmetry.space_group_name_H-M   'P 1'
#
loop_
_entity.id
_entity.type
_entity.pdbx_description
1 polymer ?
#
loop_
_entity_poly.entity_id
_entity_poly.type
_entity_poly.pdbx_seq_one_letter_code
_entity_poly.pdbx_strand_id
1 'polypeptide(L)'
;MQQVRNRTGHDFSGYKISTINRRLERRMDLQRIHEPQAYLVYLQDHPEEIDLLFQEFIISVTNFFRDPHAWLSLSEQLPALLKQAAQTGQEFRAWVPGCATGEEAYTLAILIQECIADWEQPPAVRIFATDVDQTAIEKARVGRYPRSISQFMSETFMRRYFSAENDTVRIGREVRDIVVFAEHNVLQDPPFTNLDLITCRNLMIYLERDRQGAAPGTVPLCFA
;
A
#
# COMPACT_ATOMS: atom_id res chain seq x y z
N MET A 1 -11.52 20.67 -0.18
CA MET A 1 -11.91 19.45 0.57
C MET A 1 -13.31 18.96 0.24
N GLN A 2 -14.37 19.73 0.48
CA GLN A 2 -15.76 19.28 0.18
C GLN A 2 -15.97 18.90 -1.29
N GLN A 3 -15.45 19.69 -2.24
CA GLN A 3 -15.56 19.38 -3.68
C GLN A 3 -14.87 18.06 -4.04
N VAL A 4 -13.69 17.77 -3.46
CA VAL A 4 -12.99 16.49 -3.64
C VAL A 4 -13.83 15.35 -3.09
N ARG A 5 -14.31 15.45 -1.84
CA ARG A 5 -15.18 14.44 -1.22
C ARG A 5 -16.45 14.18 -2.04
N ASN A 6 -17.10 15.22 -2.55
CA ASN A 6 -18.32 15.07 -3.34
C ASN A 6 -18.07 14.35 -4.68
N ARG A 7 -16.87 14.51 -5.25
CA ARG A 7 -16.50 13.90 -6.53
C ARG A 7 -15.96 12.48 -6.37
N THR A 8 -15.10 12.26 -5.37
CA THR A 8 -14.33 11.02 -5.23
C THR A 8 -14.81 10.12 -4.09
N GLY A 9 -15.71 10.61 -3.23
CA GLY A 9 -16.17 9.89 -2.03
C GLY A 9 -15.16 9.91 -0.87
N HIS A 10 -13.90 10.28 -1.11
CA HIS A 10 -12.86 10.24 -0.08
C HIS A 10 -12.93 11.43 0.87
N ASP A 11 -13.06 11.13 2.17
CA ASP A 11 -12.99 12.13 3.22
C ASP A 11 -11.57 12.24 3.79
N PHE A 12 -10.95 13.40 3.56
CA PHE A 12 -9.62 13.72 4.06
C PHE A 12 -9.65 14.44 5.42
N SER A 13 -10.80 14.48 6.12
CA SER A 13 -10.91 15.10 7.46
C SER A 13 -9.98 14.47 8.51
N GLY A 14 -9.54 13.23 8.30
CA GLY A 14 -8.57 12.54 9.17
C GLY A 14 -7.10 12.79 8.82
N TYR A 15 -6.80 13.56 7.76
CA TYR A 15 -5.44 13.85 7.31
C TYR A 15 -4.91 15.13 7.93
N LYS A 16 -3.59 15.18 8.15
CA LYS A 16 -2.91 16.39 8.64
C LYS A 16 -3.16 17.57 7.71
N ILE A 17 -3.77 18.63 8.25
CA ILE A 17 -4.10 19.86 7.50
C ILE A 17 -2.84 20.47 6.86
N SER A 18 -1.70 20.44 7.55
CA SER A 18 -0.43 20.94 7.02
C SER A 18 0.04 20.21 5.77
N THR A 19 -0.23 18.90 5.67
CA THR A 19 0.10 18.11 4.48
C THR A 19 -0.83 18.49 3.32
N ILE A 20 -2.13 18.58 3.60
CA ILE A 20 -3.13 18.98 2.60
C ILE A 20 -2.85 20.38 2.05
N ASN A 21 -2.58 21.37 2.92
CA ASN A 21 -2.34 22.74 2.49
C ASN A 21 -1.13 22.85 1.57
N ARG A 22 0.00 22.20 1.90
CA ARG A 22 1.19 22.20 1.05
C ARG A 22 0.92 21.57 -0.33
N ARG A 23 0.08 20.53 -0.38
CA ARG A 23 -0.32 19.86 -1.63
C ARG A 23 -1.26 20.72 -2.47
N LEU A 24 -2.21 21.40 -1.81
CA LEU A 24 -3.10 22.37 -2.42
C LEU A 24 -2.32 23.55 -3.03
N GLU A 25 -1.40 24.14 -2.27
CA GLU A 25 -0.53 25.23 -2.72
C GLU A 25 0.27 24.83 -3.97
N ARG A 26 0.81 23.61 -4.01
CA ARG A 26 1.51 23.10 -5.18
C ARG A 26 0.61 23.02 -6.43
N ARG A 27 -0.64 22.56 -6.30
CA ARG A 27 -1.59 22.53 -7.43
C ARG A 27 -1.96 23.93 -7.90
N MET A 28 -2.21 24.82 -6.94
CA MET A 28 -2.47 26.25 -7.17
C MET A 28 -1.32 26.90 -7.96
N ASP A 29 -0.06 26.64 -7.59
CA ASP A 29 1.11 27.16 -8.30
C ASP A 29 1.24 26.62 -9.73
N LEU A 30 0.92 25.34 -9.97
CA LEU A 30 0.91 24.76 -11.32
C LEU A 30 -0.10 25.43 -12.25
N GLN A 31 -1.26 25.84 -11.68
CA GLN A 31 -2.28 26.59 -12.41
C GLN A 31 -2.06 28.12 -12.37
N ARG A 32 -1.00 28.59 -11.69
CA ARG A 32 -0.69 30.02 -11.49
C ARG A 32 -1.82 30.80 -10.81
N ILE A 33 -2.53 30.15 -9.89
CA ILE A 33 -3.64 30.73 -9.12
C ILE A 33 -3.21 30.80 -7.66
N HIS A 34 -2.88 31.98 -7.15
CA HIS A 34 -2.45 32.17 -5.77
C HIS A 34 -3.59 32.57 -4.82
N GLU A 35 -4.75 32.90 -5.39
CA GLU A 35 -6.09 33.04 -4.81
C GLU A 35 -6.78 31.73 -4.36
N PRO A 36 -6.90 31.32 -3.08
CA PRO A 36 -7.68 30.12 -2.74
C PRO A 36 -9.14 30.20 -3.22
N GLN A 37 -9.76 31.39 -3.13
CA GLN A 37 -11.13 31.60 -3.61
C GLN A 37 -11.21 31.51 -5.14
N ALA A 38 -10.22 32.05 -5.86
CA ALA A 38 -10.12 31.93 -7.31
C ALA A 38 -9.92 30.47 -7.74
N TYR A 39 -9.13 29.70 -6.97
CA TYR A 39 -8.92 28.28 -7.23
C TYR A 39 -10.21 27.47 -7.01
N LEU A 40 -11.02 27.80 -6.00
CA LEU A 40 -12.33 27.16 -5.80
C LEU A 40 -13.29 27.39 -6.98
N VAL A 41 -13.26 28.57 -7.60
CA VAL A 41 -14.02 28.85 -8.83
C VAL A 41 -13.44 28.06 -10.00
N TYR A 42 -12.12 28.05 -10.16
CA TYR A 42 -11.44 27.29 -11.20
C TYR A 42 -11.81 25.79 -11.18
N LEU A 43 -11.89 25.19 -9.99
CA LEU A 43 -12.31 23.79 -9.81
C LEU A 43 -13.74 23.51 -10.27
N GLN A 44 -14.63 24.50 -10.32
CA GLN A 44 -16.00 24.33 -10.82
C GLN A 44 -16.02 24.17 -12.34
N ASP A 45 -15.15 24.91 -13.03
CA ASP A 45 -15.04 24.90 -14.49
C ASP A 45 -14.13 23.76 -15.01
N HIS A 46 -13.23 23.24 -14.15
CA HIS A 46 -12.23 22.21 -14.50
C HIS A 46 -12.37 20.98 -13.61
N PRO A 47 -13.38 20.12 -13.84
CA PRO A 47 -13.62 18.93 -13.03
C PRO A 47 -12.42 17.97 -12.95
N GLU A 48 -11.60 17.89 -14.01
CA GLU A 48 -10.37 17.10 -14.06
C GLU A 48 -9.30 17.58 -13.08
N GLU A 49 -9.28 18.87 -12.74
CA GLU A 49 -8.38 19.40 -11.72
C GLU A 49 -8.71 18.84 -10.33
N ILE A 50 -9.98 18.51 -10.06
CA ILE A 50 -10.38 17.88 -8.81
C ILE A 50 -9.78 16.45 -8.70
N ASP A 51 -9.71 15.72 -9.82
CA ASP A 51 -9.07 14.39 -9.86
C ASP A 51 -7.55 14.50 -9.65
N LEU A 52 -6.91 15.51 -10.25
CA LEU A 52 -5.49 15.78 -10.03
C LEU A 52 -5.19 16.23 -8.60
N LEU A 53 -6.08 17.02 -8.00
CA LEU A 53 -5.98 17.45 -6.61
C LEU A 53 -6.13 16.25 -5.66
N PHE A 54 -7.06 15.33 -5.96
CA PHE A 54 -7.19 14.05 -5.25
C PHE A 54 -5.90 13.23 -5.32
N GLN A 55 -5.34 13.06 -6.53
CA GLN A 55 -4.07 12.36 -6.77
C GLN A 55 -2.88 13.02 -6.06
N GLU A 56 -2.90 14.34 -5.87
CA GLU A 56 -1.87 15.06 -5.12
C GLU A 56 -2.03 14.90 -3.60
N PHE A 57 -3.24 14.66 -3.10
CA PHE A 57 -3.51 14.42 -1.68
C PHE A 57 -3.13 13.00 -1.24
N ILE A 58 -3.33 12.01 -2.11
CA ILE A 58 -2.89 10.63 -1.86
C ILE A 58 -1.40 10.49 -2.20
N ILE A 59 -0.58 10.07 -1.25
CA ILE A 59 0.87 9.90 -1.48
C ILE A 59 1.12 8.45 -1.86
N SER A 60 1.45 8.23 -3.13
CA SER A 60 1.58 6.91 -3.75
C SER A 60 3.03 6.49 -4.03
N VAL A 61 4.03 7.18 -3.46
CA VAL A 61 5.43 6.82 -3.65
C VAL A 61 5.81 5.64 -2.77
N THR A 62 6.10 4.52 -3.40
CA THR A 62 6.55 3.28 -2.77
C THR A 62 7.68 2.64 -3.59
N ASN A 63 8.44 1.74 -2.96
CA ASN A 63 9.48 0.95 -3.61
C ASN A 63 9.62 -0.39 -2.89
N PHE A 64 10.10 -1.41 -3.61
CA PHE A 64 10.40 -2.71 -3.02
C PHE A 64 11.40 -2.58 -1.88
N PHE A 65 11.23 -3.38 -0.83
CA PHE A 65 12.13 -3.41 0.34
C PHE A 65 12.40 -2.03 0.97
N ARG A 66 11.45 -1.09 0.88
CA ARG A 66 11.55 0.23 1.53
C ARG A 66 11.81 0.08 3.03
N ASP A 67 12.79 0.81 3.56
CA ASP A 67 13.32 0.69 4.92
C ASP A 67 13.64 -0.79 5.28
N PRO A 68 14.84 -1.28 4.89
CA PRO A 68 15.27 -2.66 5.04
C PRO A 68 15.31 -3.16 6.49
N HIS A 69 15.50 -2.28 7.48
CA HIS A 69 15.59 -2.69 8.88
C HIS A 69 14.27 -3.25 9.40
N ALA A 70 13.14 -2.66 9.01
CA ALA A 70 11.83 -3.20 9.35
C ALA A 70 11.60 -4.59 8.74
N TRP A 71 11.99 -4.78 7.47
CA TRP A 71 11.87 -6.07 6.79
C TRP A 71 12.75 -7.15 7.40
N LEU A 72 13.96 -6.80 7.83
CA LEU A 72 14.85 -7.71 8.56
C LEU A 72 14.20 -8.18 9.87
N SER A 73 13.70 -7.23 10.67
CA SER A 73 13.03 -7.55 11.94
C SER A 73 11.78 -8.40 11.75
N LEU A 74 10.99 -8.13 10.70
CA LEU A 74 9.83 -8.95 10.35
C LEU A 74 10.26 -10.37 9.91
N SER A 75 11.31 -10.47 9.10
CA SER A 75 11.82 -11.75 8.58
C SER A 75 12.29 -12.69 9.69
N GLU A 76 12.78 -12.15 10.82
CA GLU A 76 13.15 -12.94 12.00
C GLU A 76 11.93 -13.55 12.71
N GLN A 77 10.77 -12.90 12.66
CA GLN A 77 9.54 -13.30 13.34
C GLN A 77 8.60 -14.14 12.46
N LEU A 78 8.69 -13.94 11.15
CA LEU A 78 7.84 -14.58 10.14
C LEU A 78 7.82 -16.13 10.25
N PRO A 79 8.94 -16.84 10.49
CA PRO A 79 8.93 -18.30 10.61
C PRO A 79 8.05 -18.80 11.76
N ALA A 80 8.02 -18.09 12.90
CA ALA A 80 7.21 -18.50 14.04
C ALA A 80 5.71 -18.37 13.75
N LEU A 81 5.30 -17.24 13.14
CA LEU A 81 3.92 -16.99 12.74
C LEU A 81 3.42 -18.01 11.70
N LEU A 82 4.25 -18.27 10.67
CA LEU A 82 3.91 -19.24 9.63
C LEU A 82 3.86 -20.68 10.17
N LYS A 83 4.73 -21.05 11.11
CA LYS A 83 4.69 -22.38 11.76
C LYS A 83 3.40 -22.58 12.55
N GLN A 84 2.92 -21.54 13.25
CA GLN A 84 1.67 -21.61 13.97
C GLN A 84 0.49 -21.89 13.02
N ALA A 85 0.40 -21.17 11.90
CA ALA A 85 -0.62 -21.41 10.89
C ALA A 85 -0.53 -22.83 10.28
N ALA A 86 0.70 -23.31 10.01
CA ALA A 86 0.91 -24.67 9.49
C ALA A 86 0.44 -25.75 10.47
N GLN A 87 0.73 -25.57 11.77
CA GLN A 87 0.35 -26.53 12.82
C GLN A 87 -1.15 -26.59 13.06
N THR A 88 -1.87 -25.46 12.93
CA THR A 88 -3.33 -25.42 13.09
C THR A 88 -4.07 -25.77 11.80
N GLY A 89 -3.36 -25.87 10.68
CA GLY A 89 -3.95 -26.05 9.34
C GLY A 89 -4.75 -24.83 8.88
N GLN A 90 -4.55 -23.67 9.49
CA GLN A 90 -5.24 -22.43 9.13
C GLN A 90 -4.48 -21.69 8.03
N GLU A 91 -5.20 -20.92 7.21
CA GLU A 91 -4.59 -19.99 6.25
C GLU A 91 -3.90 -18.86 7.04
N PHE A 92 -2.64 -18.59 6.74
CA PHE A 92 -1.92 -17.42 7.22
C PHE A 92 -2.43 -16.18 6.48
N ARG A 93 -2.97 -15.20 7.21
CA ARG A 93 -3.64 -14.02 6.64
C ARG A 93 -2.94 -12.75 7.07
N ALA A 94 -2.39 -12.03 6.10
CA ALA A 94 -1.75 -10.74 6.31
C ALA A 94 -2.53 -9.59 5.66
N TRP A 95 -2.40 -8.37 6.17
CA TRP A 95 -2.99 -7.16 5.56
C TRP A 95 -1.97 -6.03 5.41
N VAL A 96 -1.94 -5.43 4.22
CA VAL A 96 -1.11 -4.30 3.81
C VAL A 96 -2.04 -3.14 3.43
N PRO A 97 -2.50 -2.32 4.39
CA PRO A 97 -3.24 -1.10 4.10
C PRO A 97 -2.33 0.01 3.52
N GLY A 98 -2.84 0.75 2.54
CA GLY A 98 -2.07 1.78 1.83
C GLY A 98 -1.01 1.17 0.90
N CYS A 99 -1.36 0.11 0.16
CA CYS A 99 -0.38 -0.67 -0.61
C CYS A 99 0.16 0.04 -1.86
N ALA A 100 -0.42 1.18 -2.25
CA ALA A 100 -0.09 1.91 -3.47
C ALA A 100 0.02 0.96 -4.68
N THR A 101 1.12 1.01 -5.43
CA THR A 101 1.36 0.19 -6.62
C THR A 101 1.83 -1.25 -6.31
N GLY A 102 1.71 -1.71 -5.06
CA GLY A 102 1.84 -3.11 -4.65
C GLY A 102 3.24 -3.56 -4.20
N GLU A 103 4.25 -2.70 -4.26
CA GLU A 103 5.64 -3.05 -3.93
C GLU A 103 5.80 -3.58 -2.50
N GLU A 104 5.08 -3.02 -1.52
CA GLU A 104 5.11 -3.50 -0.13
C GLU A 104 4.47 -4.88 0.00
N ALA A 105 3.30 -5.08 -0.61
CA ALA A 105 2.60 -6.35 -0.58
C ALA A 105 3.41 -7.47 -1.26
N TYR A 106 4.05 -7.16 -2.38
CA TYR A 106 4.94 -8.10 -3.05
C TYR A 106 6.25 -8.33 -2.31
N THR A 107 6.79 -7.33 -1.59
CA THR A 107 7.93 -7.52 -0.71
C THR A 107 7.59 -8.54 0.39
N LEU A 108 6.45 -8.38 1.05
CA LEU A 108 5.98 -9.34 2.05
C LEU A 108 5.77 -10.74 1.46
N ALA A 109 5.13 -10.82 0.28
CA ALA A 109 4.90 -12.08 -0.42
C ALA A 109 6.21 -12.81 -0.75
N ILE A 110 7.23 -12.08 -1.24
CA ILE A 110 8.57 -12.63 -1.49
C ILE A 110 9.20 -13.17 -0.21
N LEU A 111 9.15 -12.42 0.90
CA LEU A 111 9.72 -12.86 2.17
C LEU A 111 9.04 -14.11 2.72
N ILE A 112 7.71 -14.21 2.57
CA ILE A 112 6.96 -15.41 2.95
C ILE A 112 7.39 -16.61 2.08
N GLN A 113 7.47 -16.43 0.76
CA GLN A 113 7.90 -17.48 -0.17
C GLN A 113 9.33 -17.96 0.13
N GLU A 114 10.26 -17.05 0.43
CA GLU A 114 11.61 -17.42 0.88
C GLU A 114 11.58 -18.22 2.19
N CYS A 115 10.75 -17.82 3.15
CA CYS A 115 10.68 -18.47 4.45
C CYS A 115 10.16 -19.91 4.37
N ILE A 116 9.21 -20.19 3.47
CA ILE A 116 8.54 -21.49 3.37
C ILE A 116 9.07 -22.38 2.24
N ALA A 117 10.06 -21.93 1.47
CA ALA A 117 10.54 -22.61 0.27
C ALA A 117 10.94 -24.08 0.50
N ASP A 118 11.52 -24.37 1.66
CA ASP A 118 12.03 -25.70 2.03
C ASP A 118 11.09 -26.46 2.98
N TRP A 119 9.86 -25.98 3.20
CA TRP A 119 8.91 -26.62 4.11
C TRP A 119 8.16 -27.74 3.38
N GLU A 120 8.09 -28.92 3.99
CA GLU A 120 7.35 -30.06 3.42
C GLU A 120 5.83 -29.81 3.39
N GLN A 121 5.31 -29.09 4.40
CA GLN A 121 3.89 -28.76 4.54
C GLN A 121 3.72 -27.28 4.94
N PRO A 122 3.88 -26.34 3.99
CA PRO A 122 3.67 -24.93 4.26
C PRO A 122 2.16 -24.62 4.44
N PRO A 123 1.79 -23.60 5.24
CA PRO A 123 0.42 -23.17 5.34
C PRO A 123 -0.06 -22.54 4.03
N ALA A 124 -1.38 -22.50 3.80
CA ALA A 124 -1.94 -21.59 2.80
C ALA A 124 -1.67 -20.14 3.22
N VAL A 125 -1.43 -19.25 2.26
CA VAL A 125 -1.10 -17.85 2.52
C VAL A 125 -2.02 -16.93 1.73
N ARG A 126 -2.52 -15.89 2.39
CA ARG A 126 -3.29 -14.80 1.77
C ARG A 126 -2.84 -13.45 2.30
N ILE A 127 -2.46 -12.56 1.40
CA ILE A 127 -2.13 -11.16 1.70
C ILE A 127 -3.22 -10.29 1.11
N PHE A 128 -3.98 -9.60 1.97
CA PHE A 128 -4.87 -8.54 1.54
C PHE A 128 -4.04 -7.27 1.37
N ALA A 129 -4.08 -6.66 0.20
CA ALA A 129 -3.37 -5.42 -0.09
C ALA A 129 -4.40 -4.39 -0.54
N THR A 130 -4.52 -3.30 0.20
CA THR A 130 -5.60 -2.36 -0.05
C THR A 130 -5.15 -0.92 -0.12
N ASP A 131 -5.84 -0.15 -0.94
CA ASP A 131 -5.59 1.28 -1.10
C ASP A 131 -6.90 1.98 -1.48
N VAL A 132 -6.95 3.29 -1.28
CA VAL A 132 -8.03 4.15 -1.78
C VAL A 132 -7.81 4.53 -3.25
N ASP A 133 -6.56 4.42 -3.74
CA ASP A 133 -6.24 4.70 -5.13
C ASP A 133 -6.49 3.47 -6.03
N GLN A 134 -7.67 3.43 -6.64
CA GLN A 134 -8.03 2.39 -7.61
C GLN A 134 -7.04 2.30 -8.79
N THR A 135 -6.44 3.42 -9.21
CA THR A 135 -5.43 3.42 -10.29
C THR A 135 -4.15 2.73 -9.85
N ALA A 136 -3.74 2.91 -8.59
CA ALA A 136 -2.58 2.22 -8.04
C ALA A 136 -2.85 0.71 -7.88
N ILE A 137 -4.05 0.35 -7.42
CA ILE A 137 -4.51 -1.05 -7.31
C ILE A 137 -4.47 -1.76 -8.67
N GLU A 138 -4.90 -1.11 -9.75
CA GLU A 138 -4.84 -1.68 -11.09
C GLU A 138 -3.41 -1.93 -11.56
N LYS A 139 -2.49 -0.98 -11.31
CA LYS A 139 -1.06 -1.17 -11.59
C LYS A 139 -0.48 -2.33 -10.78
N ALA A 140 -0.83 -2.41 -9.49
CA ALA A 140 -0.40 -3.48 -8.61
C ALA A 140 -0.85 -4.85 -9.12
N ARG A 141 -2.13 -5.00 -9.51
CA ARG A 141 -2.69 -6.24 -10.10
C ARG A 141 -1.96 -6.69 -11.37
N VAL A 142 -1.55 -5.75 -12.22
CA VAL A 142 -0.77 -6.06 -13.43
C VAL A 142 0.60 -6.63 -13.04
N GLY A 143 1.20 -6.09 -11.98
CA GLY A 143 2.48 -6.53 -11.41
C GLY A 143 3.68 -6.24 -12.31
N ARG A 144 3.58 -5.20 -13.15
CA ARG A 144 4.63 -4.77 -14.09
C ARG A 144 5.29 -3.49 -13.59
N TYR A 145 6.62 -3.52 -13.50
CA TYR A 145 7.44 -2.47 -12.90
C TYR A 145 8.58 -2.07 -13.85
N PRO A 146 9.11 -0.83 -13.74
CA PRO A 146 10.28 -0.44 -14.50
C PRO A 146 11.51 -1.25 -14.07
N ARG A 147 12.46 -1.48 -14.99
CA ARG A 147 13.72 -2.18 -14.67
C ARG A 147 14.51 -1.55 -13.52
N SER A 148 14.33 -0.25 -13.28
CA SER A 148 14.98 0.48 -12.18
C SER A 148 14.68 -0.08 -10.79
N ILE A 149 13.64 -0.92 -10.61
CA ILE A 149 13.42 -1.57 -9.31
C ILE A 149 14.56 -2.48 -8.88
N SER A 150 15.43 -2.90 -9.82
CA SER A 150 16.61 -3.73 -9.51
C SER A 150 17.59 -3.04 -8.56
N GLN A 151 17.53 -1.71 -8.41
CA GLN A 151 18.37 -0.98 -7.45
C GLN A 151 17.92 -1.20 -5.98
N PHE A 152 16.71 -1.71 -5.76
CA PHE A 152 16.13 -1.88 -4.43
C PHE A 152 16.17 -3.33 -3.92
N MET A 153 16.71 -4.27 -4.69
CA MET A 153 16.78 -5.68 -4.28
C MET A 153 17.97 -6.40 -4.90
N SER A 154 18.34 -7.55 -4.33
CA SER A 154 19.45 -8.34 -4.85
C SER A 154 19.15 -8.92 -6.24
N GLU A 155 20.20 -9.17 -7.03
CA GLU A 155 20.05 -9.86 -8.31
C GLU A 155 19.42 -11.25 -8.16
N THR A 156 19.64 -11.91 -7.03
CA THR A 156 19.06 -13.22 -6.73
C THR A 156 17.53 -13.14 -6.65
N PHE A 157 16.97 -12.14 -5.97
CA PHE A 157 15.52 -11.93 -5.95
C PHE A 157 14.99 -11.51 -7.31
N MET A 158 15.70 -10.63 -8.03
CA MET A 158 15.30 -10.25 -9.40
C MET A 158 15.20 -11.47 -10.31
N ARG A 159 16.20 -12.37 -10.28
CA ARG A 159 16.19 -13.59 -11.11
C ARG A 159 15.11 -14.59 -10.70
N ARG A 160 14.82 -14.70 -9.40
CA ARG A 160 13.88 -15.70 -8.87
C ARG A 160 12.42 -15.28 -9.05
N TYR A 161 12.11 -14.01 -8.78
CA TYR A 161 10.73 -13.54 -8.67
C TYR A 161 10.28 -12.61 -9.79
N PHE A 162 11.15 -12.26 -10.73
CA PHE A 162 10.77 -11.39 -11.84
C PHE A 162 11.17 -11.98 -13.20
N SER A 163 10.30 -11.78 -14.18
CA SER A 163 10.57 -12.04 -15.60
C SER A 163 10.76 -10.73 -16.35
N ALA A 164 11.78 -10.63 -17.19
CA ALA A 164 11.99 -9.46 -18.03
C ALA A 164 10.91 -9.36 -19.13
N GLU A 165 10.34 -8.16 -19.33
CA GLU A 165 9.38 -7.85 -20.39
C GLU A 165 9.76 -6.51 -21.05
N ASN A 166 10.47 -6.54 -22.17
CA ASN A 166 10.99 -5.33 -22.85
C ASN A 166 11.70 -4.38 -21.86
N ASP A 167 11.22 -3.14 -21.71
CA ASP A 167 11.75 -2.13 -20.80
C ASP A 167 11.27 -2.26 -19.35
N THR A 168 10.50 -3.30 -19.06
CA THR A 168 9.89 -3.57 -17.76
C THR A 168 10.29 -4.94 -17.23
N VAL A 169 9.93 -5.20 -15.99
CA VAL A 169 9.97 -6.50 -15.34
C VAL A 169 8.60 -6.80 -14.77
N ARG A 170 8.24 -8.07 -14.70
CA ARG A 170 6.96 -8.51 -14.16
C ARG A 170 7.17 -9.49 -13.03
N ILE A 171 6.48 -9.27 -11.92
CA ILE A 171 6.54 -10.14 -10.75
C ILE A 171 5.90 -11.51 -11.06
N GLY A 172 6.56 -12.55 -10.58
CA GLY A 172 6.24 -13.96 -10.77
C GLY A 172 4.85 -14.31 -10.26
N ARG A 173 4.23 -15.30 -10.89
CA ARG A 173 2.85 -15.68 -10.60
C ARG A 173 2.71 -16.25 -9.19
N GLU A 174 3.70 -17.00 -8.72
CA GLU A 174 3.80 -17.57 -7.38
C GLU A 174 3.74 -16.51 -6.26
N VAL A 175 4.22 -15.29 -6.54
CA VAL A 175 4.10 -14.16 -5.62
C VAL A 175 2.74 -13.48 -5.78
N ARG A 176 2.23 -13.36 -7.01
CA ARG A 176 0.95 -12.69 -7.29
C ARG A 176 -0.26 -13.43 -6.76
N ASP A 177 -0.29 -14.75 -6.89
CA ASP A 177 -1.48 -15.55 -6.62
C ASP A 177 -1.86 -15.57 -5.12
N ILE A 178 -0.90 -15.27 -4.23
CA ILE A 178 -1.15 -15.13 -2.78
C ILE A 178 -1.57 -13.72 -2.36
N VAL A 179 -1.50 -12.72 -3.25
CA VAL A 179 -1.88 -11.32 -2.95
C VAL A 179 -3.24 -11.00 -3.57
N VAL A 180 -4.14 -10.47 -2.75
CA VAL A 180 -5.47 -9.99 -3.18
C VAL A 180 -5.52 -8.49 -3.02
N PHE A 181 -5.64 -7.80 -4.15
CA PHE A 181 -5.78 -6.34 -4.18
C PHE A 181 -7.24 -5.91 -4.17
N ALA A 182 -7.61 -5.00 -3.27
CA ALA A 182 -8.95 -4.43 -3.19
C ALA A 182 -8.91 -2.93 -2.85
N GLU A 183 -9.92 -2.19 -3.28
CA GLU A 183 -10.15 -0.84 -2.78
C GLU A 183 -10.62 -0.92 -1.32
N HIS A 184 -10.04 -0.12 -0.44
CA HIS A 184 -10.44 -0.03 0.97
C HIS A 184 -9.99 1.29 1.57
N ASN A 185 -10.90 1.96 2.26
CA ASN A 185 -10.61 3.15 3.03
C ASN A 185 -10.46 2.78 4.52
N VAL A 186 -9.22 2.74 5.01
CA VAL A 186 -8.88 2.45 6.42
C VAL A 186 -9.62 3.33 7.43
N LEU A 187 -10.06 4.54 7.04
CA LEU A 187 -10.77 5.47 7.94
C LEU A 187 -12.30 5.28 7.96
N GLN A 188 -12.87 4.57 6.99
CA GLN A 188 -14.32 4.48 6.80
C GLN A 188 -14.82 3.04 6.78
N ASP A 189 -14.06 2.14 6.17
CA ASP A 189 -14.44 0.75 5.97
C ASP A 189 -14.05 -0.10 7.17
N PRO A 190 -14.83 -1.15 7.51
CA PRO A 190 -14.47 -2.07 8.56
C PRO A 190 -13.14 -2.78 8.23
N PRO A 191 -12.28 -3.01 9.23
CA PRO A 191 -11.02 -3.72 9.04
C PRO A 191 -11.25 -5.22 8.80
N PHE A 192 -10.28 -5.87 8.16
CA PHE A 192 -10.30 -7.34 8.01
C PHE A 192 -10.14 -8.02 9.38
N THR A 193 -10.91 -9.09 9.61
CA THR A 193 -10.82 -9.90 10.84
C THR A 193 -9.98 -11.15 10.63
N ASN A 194 -9.54 -11.78 11.74
CA ASN A 194 -8.72 -13.01 11.75
C ASN A 194 -7.44 -12.85 10.90
N LEU A 195 -6.65 -11.83 11.24
CA LEU A 195 -5.35 -11.55 10.64
C LEU A 195 -4.24 -12.02 11.59
N ASP A 196 -3.21 -12.62 11.02
CA ASP A 196 -1.98 -13.00 11.72
C ASP A 196 -0.95 -11.87 11.70
N LEU A 197 -0.99 -11.01 10.67
CA LEU A 197 -0.04 -9.92 10.47
C LEU A 197 -0.68 -8.69 9.83
N ILE A 198 -0.32 -7.49 10.31
CA ILE A 198 -0.54 -6.23 9.60
C ILE A 198 0.80 -5.53 9.38
N THR A 199 1.07 -5.10 8.15
CA THR A 199 2.14 -4.13 7.82
C THR A 199 1.50 -2.84 7.34
N CYS A 200 1.59 -1.78 8.14
CA CYS A 200 0.96 -0.49 7.86
C CYS A 200 2.05 0.59 7.89
N ARG A 201 2.87 0.62 6.84
CA ARG A 201 4.06 1.46 6.81
C ARG A 201 3.81 2.70 5.99
N ASN A 202 4.29 3.83 6.48
CA ASN A 202 4.18 5.14 5.81
C ASN A 202 2.75 5.67 5.57
N LEU A 203 1.68 4.96 5.93
CA LEU A 203 0.31 5.49 5.90
C LEU A 203 0.03 6.38 7.13
N MET A 204 0.41 5.89 8.32
CA MET A 204 0.10 6.52 9.61
C MET A 204 0.68 7.92 9.78
N ILE A 205 1.78 8.24 9.08
CA ILE A 205 2.42 9.55 9.14
C ILE A 205 1.54 10.68 8.55
N TYR A 206 0.53 10.34 7.74
CA TYR A 206 -0.38 11.31 7.11
C TYR A 206 -1.65 11.55 7.91
N LEU A 207 -1.98 10.66 8.85
CA LEU A 207 -3.17 10.74 9.68
C LEU A 207 -2.92 11.60 10.92
N GLU A 208 -3.96 12.30 11.36
CA GLU A 208 -3.96 12.98 12.66
C GLU A 208 -3.80 11.96 13.80
N ARG A 209 -3.13 12.38 14.89
CA ARG A 209 -2.71 11.45 15.97
C ARG A 209 -3.88 10.72 16.64
N ASP A 210 -5.01 11.39 16.77
CA ASP A 210 -6.24 10.86 17.35
C ASP A 210 -6.87 9.74 16.50
N ARG A 211 -6.58 9.71 15.20
CA ARG A 211 -7.04 8.68 14.26
C ARG A 211 -6.12 7.47 14.18
N GLN A 212 -4.93 7.53 14.80
CA GLN A 212 -3.94 6.44 14.76
C GLN A 212 -4.29 5.25 15.66
N GLY A 213 -5.18 5.43 16.64
CA GLY A 213 -5.58 4.40 17.61
C GLY A 213 -6.73 3.48 17.17
N ALA A 214 -7.22 3.59 15.94
CA ALA A 214 -8.42 2.87 15.47
C ALA A 214 -8.14 1.49 14.83
N ALA A 215 -6.94 0.92 15.00
CA ALA A 215 -6.71 -0.48 14.62
C ALA A 215 -7.54 -1.40 15.55
N PRO A 216 -8.38 -2.30 15.02
CA PRO A 216 -9.25 -3.14 15.84
C PRO A 216 -8.44 -4.08 16.73
N GLY A 217 -9.00 -4.37 17.91
CA GLY A 217 -8.47 -5.40 18.81
C GLY A 217 -8.34 -6.76 18.13
N THR A 218 -7.42 -7.58 18.66
CA THR A 218 -7.03 -8.94 18.22
C THR A 218 -6.22 -9.06 16.92
N VAL A 219 -5.29 -8.14 16.69
CA VAL A 219 -4.16 -8.40 15.76
C VAL A 219 -2.91 -8.65 16.60
N PRO A 220 -2.27 -9.83 16.52
CA PRO A 220 -1.14 -10.15 17.39
C PRO A 220 0.08 -9.25 17.17
N LEU A 221 0.30 -8.75 15.94
CA LEU A 221 1.36 -7.79 15.62
C LEU A 221 0.94 -6.80 14.53
N CYS A 222 1.07 -5.50 14.83
CA CYS A 222 1.04 -4.42 13.85
C CYS A 222 2.46 -3.88 13.71
N PHE A 223 3.06 -4.06 12.53
CA PHE A 223 4.33 -3.43 12.20
C PHE A 223 4.04 -2.11 11.48
N ALA A 224 4.38 -1.01 12.15
CA ALA A 224 4.32 0.36 11.64
C ALA A 224 5.73 0.86 11.30
#